data_AF-A0A938F3J6-F1
#
_entry.id   AF-A0A938F3J6-F1
#
_cell.length_a   1.000
_cell.length_b   1.000
_cell.length_c   1.000
_cell.angle_alpha   90.00
_cell.angle_beta   90.00
_cell.angle_gamma   90.00
#
_symmetry.space_group_name_H-M   'P 1'
#
loop_
_entity.id
_entity.type
_entity.pdbx_description
1 polymer ?
#
loop_
_entity_poly.entity_id
_entity_poly.type
_entity_poly.pdbx_seq_one_letter_code
_entity_poly.pdbx_strand_id
1 'polypeptide(L)'
;IPATQNIYLQALDRGYIKAFIESGCAVSTPTCGPCLGGHMGILAEGERAISTTNRNFVGRMGHPGSEVYLSGPAVAAATAIAGRIAVPEEVF
;
A
#
# COMPACT_ATOMS: atom_id res chain seq x y z
N ILE A 1 -1.87 -5.50 0.01
CA ILE A 1 -1.85 -6.74 -0.79
C ILE A 1 -1.18 -7.83 0.04
N PRO A 2 -1.85 -8.93 0.41
CA PRO A 2 -1.25 -10.03 1.15
C PRO A 2 -0.12 -10.70 0.35
N ALA A 3 0.97 -11.09 1.01
CA ALA A 3 2.19 -11.54 0.32
C ALA A 3 2.06 -12.92 -0.36
N THR A 4 1.24 -13.81 0.19
CA THR A 4 1.04 -15.17 -0.33
C THR A 4 -0.42 -15.59 -0.18
N GLN A 5 -0.83 -16.64 -0.90
CA GLN A 5 -2.18 -17.22 -0.79
C GLN A 5 -2.48 -17.70 0.63
N ASN A 6 -1.50 -18.32 1.29
CA ASN A 6 -1.67 -18.80 2.67
C ASN A 6 -1.95 -17.63 3.64
N ILE A 7 -1.18 -16.54 3.55
CA ILE A 7 -1.41 -15.35 4.38
C ILE A 7 -2.74 -14.68 4.06
N TYR A 8 -3.15 -14.67 2.78
CA TYR A 8 -4.46 -14.18 2.38
C TYR A 8 -5.58 -14.94 3.09
N LEU A 9 -5.56 -16.27 3.04
CA LEU A 9 -6.57 -17.11 3.68
C LEU A 9 -6.60 -16.91 5.20
N GLN A 10 -5.43 -16.87 5.86
CA GLN A 10 -5.37 -16.59 7.30
C GLN A 10 -5.96 -15.21 7.65
N ALA A 11 -5.68 -14.18 6.84
CA ALA A 11 -6.23 -12.84 7.06
C ALA A 11 -7.74 -12.79 6.79
N LEU A 12 -8.24 -13.60 5.86
CA LEU A 12 -9.66 -13.75 5.58
C LEU A 12 -10.38 -14.40 6.76
N ASP A 13 -9.87 -15.53 7.26
CA ASP A 13 -10.44 -16.27 8.40
C ASP A 13 -10.47 -15.44 9.68
N ARG A 14 -9.47 -14.57 9.88
CA ARG A 14 -9.41 -13.63 11.01
C ARG A 14 -10.26 -12.37 10.82
N GLY A 15 -10.92 -12.21 9.67
CA GLY A 15 -11.76 -11.05 9.36
C GLY A 15 -11.00 -9.77 8.99
N TYR A 16 -9.67 -9.80 8.87
CA TYR A 16 -8.87 -8.63 8.52
C TYR A 16 -9.17 -8.13 7.10
N ILE A 17 -9.36 -9.05 6.15
CA ILE A 17 -9.71 -8.68 4.77
C ILE A 17 -11.02 -7.90 4.73
N LYS A 18 -12.03 -8.35 5.49
CA LYS A 18 -13.32 -7.67 5.61
C LYS A 18 -13.15 -6.27 6.20
N ALA A 19 -12.40 -6.15 7.30
CA ALA A 19 -12.14 -4.87 7.96
C ALA A 19 -11.48 -3.84 7.01
N PHE A 20 -10.49 -4.26 6.20
CA PHE A 20 -9.87 -3.38 5.21
C PHE A 20 -10.84 -2.94 4.10
N ILE A 21 -11.69 -3.84 3.62
CA ILE A 21 -12.69 -3.48 2.59
C ILE A 21 -13.72 -2.51 3.16
N GLU A 22 -14.21 -2.76 4.38
CA GLU A 22 -15.17 -1.89 5.07
C GLU A 22 -14.58 -0.51 5.39
N SER A 23 -13.26 -0.40 5.58
CA SER A 23 -12.56 0.89 5.72
C SER A 23 -12.27 1.58 4.37
N GLY A 24 -12.75 1.04 3.24
CA GLY A 24 -12.58 1.62 1.91
C GLY A 24 -11.27 1.25 1.21
N CYS A 25 -10.48 0.31 1.74
CA CYS A 25 -9.26 -0.14 1.07
C CYS A 25 -9.57 -1.10 -0.09
N ALA A 26 -8.81 -0.99 -1.17
CA ALA A 26 -8.79 -2.00 -2.22
C ALA A 26 -7.89 -3.18 -1.80
N VAL A 27 -8.47 -4.38 -1.69
CA VAL A 27 -7.73 -5.62 -1.43
C VAL A 27 -7.63 -6.43 -2.71
N SER A 28 -6.41 -6.80 -3.10
CA SER A 28 -6.11 -7.58 -4.30
C SER A 28 -5.55 -8.96 -3.94
N THR A 29 -5.66 -9.92 -4.87
CA THR A 29 -5.00 -11.22 -4.78
C THR A 29 -3.50 -11.07 -4.56
N PRO A 30 -2.83 -12.05 -3.94
CA PRO A 30 -1.38 -12.03 -3.71
C PRO A 30 -0.60 -11.82 -5.01
N THR A 31 -0.01 -10.63 -5.12
CA THR A 31 0.84 -10.19 -6.24
C THR A 31 1.85 -9.17 -5.71
N CYS A 32 2.82 -8.79 -6.54
CA CYS A 32 3.70 -7.66 -6.22
C CYS A 32 3.02 -6.29 -6.41
N GLY A 33 1.77 -6.23 -6.88
CA GLY A 33 1.07 -4.97 -7.16
C GLY A 33 1.84 -4.07 -8.14
N PRO A 34 1.93 -2.75 -7.87
CA PRO A 34 2.59 -1.81 -8.76
C PRO A 34 4.10 -1.80 -8.54
N CYS A 35 4.68 -2.81 -7.88
CA CYS A 35 6.12 -2.88 -7.60
C CYS A 35 7.00 -2.69 -8.84
N LEU A 36 6.51 -2.94 -10.04
CA LEU A 36 7.23 -2.70 -11.31
C LEU A 36 6.47 -1.75 -12.26
N GLY A 37 5.45 -1.05 -11.74
CA GLY A 37 4.58 -0.16 -12.52
C GLY A 37 3.62 -0.88 -13.47
N GLY A 38 3.43 -2.20 -13.30
CA GLY A 38 2.72 -3.02 -14.29
C GLY A 38 1.28 -3.41 -13.93
N HIS A 39 0.84 -3.21 -12.70
CA HIS A 39 -0.48 -3.70 -12.26
C HIS A 39 -0.96 -3.00 -10.98
N MET A 40 -2.25 -2.67 -10.91
CA MET A 40 -3.00 -2.20 -9.71
C MET A 40 -2.32 -1.09 -8.87
N GLY A 41 -2.87 0.13 -8.90
CA GLY A 41 -2.33 1.27 -8.14
C GLY A 41 -1.08 1.88 -8.78
N ILE A 42 -1.07 1.94 -10.12
CA ILE A 42 -0.03 2.62 -10.88
C ILE A 42 -0.17 4.12 -10.69
N LEU A 43 0.94 4.80 -10.38
CA LEU A 43 0.95 6.23 -10.14
C LEU A 43 0.96 7.02 -11.44
N ALA A 44 0.10 8.04 -11.50
CA ALA A 44 0.08 9.05 -12.56
C ALA A 44 1.14 10.14 -12.31
N GLU A 45 1.25 11.08 -13.24
CA GLU A 45 2.14 12.23 -13.10
C GLU A 45 1.74 13.11 -11.90
N GLY A 46 2.72 13.49 -11.08
CA GLY A 46 2.50 14.32 -9.90
C GLY A 46 1.91 13.60 -8.68
N GLU A 47 1.53 12.32 -8.82
CA GLU A 47 1.05 11.54 -7.68
C GLU A 47 2.17 11.12 -6.74
N ARG A 48 1.81 10.99 -5.46
CA ARG A 48 2.71 10.60 -4.38
C ARG A 48 2.15 9.39 -3.66
N ALA A 49 3.00 8.40 -3.41
CA ALA A 49 2.62 7.22 -2.64
C ALA A 49 3.55 6.99 -1.46
N ILE A 50 2.97 6.56 -0.34
CA ILE A 50 3.70 5.85 0.71
C ILE A 50 3.58 4.34 0.46
N SER A 51 4.69 3.62 0.59
CA SER A 51 4.78 2.24 0.14
C SER A 51 5.58 1.38 1.12
N THR A 52 5.07 0.19 1.41
CA THR A 52 5.78 -0.84 2.19
C THR A 52 6.63 -1.76 1.32
N THR A 53 6.93 -1.34 0.09
CA THR A 53 7.87 -2.04 -0.79
C THR A 53 9.31 -1.70 -0.40
N ASN A 54 10.30 -2.23 -1.14
CA ASN A 54 11.72 -2.01 -0.86
C ASN A 54 12.43 -1.12 -1.89
N ARG A 55 11.72 -0.52 -2.84
CA ARG A 55 12.30 0.24 -3.95
C ARG A 55 11.46 1.47 -4.28
N ASN A 56 12.11 2.60 -4.48
CA ASN A 56 11.46 3.89 -4.76
C ASN A 56 12.19 4.72 -5.83
N PHE A 57 12.94 4.08 -6.73
CA PHE A 57 13.56 4.80 -7.83
C PHE A 57 12.52 5.41 -8.79
N VAL A 58 12.95 6.40 -9.58
CA VAL A 58 12.09 7.14 -10.52
C VAL A 58 11.33 6.19 -11.45
N GLY A 59 10.01 6.35 -11.56
CA GLY A 59 9.14 5.51 -12.40
C GLY A 59 8.88 4.09 -11.87
N ARG A 60 9.29 3.77 -10.64
CA ARG A 60 9.15 2.41 -10.10
C ARG A 60 7.71 1.90 -10.03
N MET A 61 6.78 2.78 -9.65
CA MET A 61 5.36 2.45 -9.44
C MET A 61 4.45 3.03 -10.54
N GLY A 62 5.01 3.56 -11.62
CA GLY A 62 4.24 4.19 -12.69
C GLY A 62 4.99 5.30 -13.39
N HIS A 63 4.37 6.48 -13.48
CA HIS A 63 4.93 7.61 -14.21
C HIS A 63 6.28 8.08 -13.62
N PRO A 64 7.28 8.45 -14.42
CA PRO A 64 8.55 9.01 -13.94
C PRO A 64 8.40 10.28 -13.09
N GLY A 65 7.32 11.05 -13.32
CA GLY A 65 6.98 12.23 -12.51
C GLY A 65 6.22 11.92 -11.21
N SER A 66 6.10 10.66 -10.80
CA SER A 66 5.52 10.26 -9.51
C SER A 66 6.58 10.10 -8.43
N GLU A 67 6.21 10.25 -7.17
CA GLU A 67 7.11 10.14 -6.03
C GLU A 67 6.70 8.98 -5.11
N VAL A 68 7.68 8.20 -4.65
CA VAL A 68 7.45 7.06 -3.75
C VAL A 68 8.28 7.20 -2.48
N TYR A 69 7.62 7.13 -1.33
CA TYR A 69 8.24 7.14 -0.01
C TYR A 69 8.13 5.75 0.62
N LEU A 70 9.25 5.21 1.10
CA LEU A 70 9.30 3.90 1.74
C LEU A 70 9.00 4.00 3.23
N SER A 71 8.19 3.09 3.75
CA SER A 71 7.89 3.02 5.18
C SER A 71 7.60 1.61 5.66
N GLY A 72 7.56 1.44 6.97
CA GLY A 72 6.96 0.25 7.58
C GLY A 72 5.42 0.26 7.51
N PRO A 73 4.76 -0.87 7.78
CA PRO A 73 3.29 -0.98 7.73
C PRO A 73 2.56 -0.04 8.69
N ALA A 74 3.10 0.20 9.89
CA ALA A 74 2.45 1.06 10.89
C ALA A 74 2.36 2.52 10.42
N VAL A 75 3.46 3.06 9.89
CA VAL A 75 3.53 4.42 9.30
C VAL A 75 2.65 4.51 8.06
N ALA A 76 2.62 3.48 7.20
CA ALA A 76 1.75 3.46 6.03
C ALA A 76 0.27 3.49 6.43
N ALA A 77 -0.13 2.75 7.46
CA ALA A 77 -1.49 2.77 8.00
C ALA A 77 -1.85 4.13 8.61
N ALA A 78 -0.98 4.70 9.45
CA ALA A 78 -1.18 6.03 10.03
C ALA A 78 -1.31 7.12 8.94
N THR A 79 -0.46 7.06 7.91
CA THR A 79 -0.49 7.98 6.76
C THR A 79 -1.78 7.83 5.95
N ALA A 80 -2.28 6.61 5.76
CA ALA A 80 -3.53 6.36 5.06
C ALA A 80 -4.74 6.96 5.80
N ILE A 81 -4.71 6.99 7.13
CA ILE A 81 -5.74 7.63 7.96
C ILE A 81 -5.59 9.16 7.93
N ALA A 82 -4.37 9.68 8.07
CA ALA A 82 -4.10 11.11 8.21
C ALA A 82 -4.18 11.89 6.89
N GLY A 83 -4.06 11.23 5.73
CA GLY A 83 -4.01 11.89 4.41
C GLY A 83 -2.70 12.65 4.14
N ARG A 84 -1.72 12.53 5.04
CA ARG A 84 -0.35 13.05 4.94
C ARG A 84 0.60 12.08 5.61
N ILE A 85 1.89 12.13 5.30
CA ILE A 85 2.89 11.33 6.00
C ILE A 85 2.80 11.64 7.51
N ALA A 86 2.54 10.59 8.30
CA ALA A 86 2.29 10.65 9.73
C ALA A 86 2.87 9.43 10.44
N VAL A 87 3.25 9.60 11.70
CA VAL A 87 3.70 8.49 12.57
C VAL A 87 2.50 7.91 13.34
N PRO A 88 2.55 6.63 13.77
CA PRO A 88 1.46 5.99 14.51
C PRO A 88 0.94 6.82 15.70
N GLU A 89 1.86 7.42 16.47
CA GLU A 89 1.56 8.17 17.68
C GLU A 89 0.71 9.44 17.42
N GLU A 90 0.65 9.92 16.18
CA GLU A 90 -0.22 11.03 15.79
C GLU A 90 -1.69 10.58 15.56
N VAL A 91 -1.95 9.28 15.47
CA VAL A 91 -3.23 8.72 14.99
C VAL A 91 -3.83 7.68 15.95
N PHE A 92 -3.04 6.71 16.45
CA PHE A 92 -3.51 5.59 17.28
C PHE A 92 -2.48 5.11 18.30
#